data_AF-A0A0B1YR91-F1
#
_entry.id   AF-A0A0B1YR91-F1
#
_cell.length_a   1.000
_cell.length_b   1.000
_cell.length_c   1.000
_cell.angle_alpha   90.00
_cell.angle_beta   90.00
_cell.angle_gamma   90.00
#
_symmetry.space_group_name_H-M   'P 1'
#
loop_
_entity.id
_entity.type
_entity.pdbx_description
1 polymer ?
#
loop_
_entity_poly.entity_id
_entity_poly.type
_entity_poly.pdbx_seq_one_letter_code
_entity_poly.pdbx_strand_id
1 'polypeptide(L)'
;MSEQLTLDGQPIIKQLRVFIVEEHDYYAASSVEEARALHAEMVERELEDVDESDCEEAVGAILDKQWVDDDGEPLGTLRQWLSEAKSPGWLTGTE
;
A
#
# COMPACT_ATOMS: atom_id res chain seq x y z
N MET A 1 -28.88 5.75 -3.71
CA MET A 1 -28.80 4.28 -3.51
C MET A 1 -27.33 3.94 -3.58
N SER A 2 -26.63 3.95 -2.44
CA SER A 2 -25.21 3.61 -2.35
C SER A 2 -25.13 2.55 -1.27
N GLU A 3 -25.03 1.31 -1.70
CA GLU A 3 -25.16 0.12 -0.86
C GLU A 3 -23.88 -0.05 -0.04
N GLN A 4 -23.90 0.46 1.20
CA GLN A 4 -22.88 0.17 2.20
C GLN A 4 -23.09 -1.28 2.67
N LEU A 5 -22.26 -2.19 2.17
CA LEU A 5 -22.21 -3.59 2.59
C LEU A 5 -21.77 -3.65 4.07
N THR A 6 -22.73 -3.85 4.97
CA THR A 6 -22.49 -4.06 6.41
C THR A 6 -22.87 -5.48 6.77
N LEU A 7 -21.88 -6.31 7.17
CA LEU A 7 -22.15 -7.71 7.54
C LEU A 7 -22.65 -7.84 8.99
N ASP A 8 -22.44 -6.85 9.86
CA ASP A 8 -22.87 -6.93 11.26
C ASP A 8 -22.98 -5.55 11.96
N GLY A 9 -23.39 -4.50 11.23
CA GLY A 9 -23.54 -3.14 11.80
C GLY A 9 -22.24 -2.45 12.25
N GLN A 10 -21.10 -3.13 12.13
CA GLN A 10 -19.77 -2.54 12.20
C GLN A 10 -19.31 -2.17 10.79
N PRO A 11 -18.70 -0.99 10.56
CA PRO A 11 -18.03 -0.75 9.30
C PRO A 11 -17.01 -1.89 9.11
N ILE A 12 -17.04 -2.56 7.96
CA ILE A 12 -15.92 -3.41 7.55
C ILE A 12 -14.78 -2.43 7.27
N ILE A 13 -14.07 -2.04 8.34
CA ILE A 13 -12.83 -1.31 8.22
C ILE A 13 -11.88 -2.36 7.65
N LYS A 14 -11.79 -2.41 6.33
CA LYS A 14 -10.74 -3.17 5.64
C LYS A 14 -9.43 -2.73 6.29
N GLN A 15 -8.81 -3.63 7.03
CA GLN A 15 -7.57 -3.34 7.73
C GLN A 15 -6.47 -3.28 6.67
N LEU A 16 -6.07 -2.07 6.32
CA LEU A 16 -4.99 -1.84 5.37
C LEU A 16 -3.67 -2.33 5.99
N ARG A 17 -2.84 -2.89 5.12
CA ARG A 17 -1.45 -3.28 5.36
C ARG A 17 -0.58 -2.65 4.30
N VAL A 18 0.72 -2.66 4.50
CA VAL A 18 1.66 -2.15 3.51
C VAL A 18 2.20 -3.34 2.73
N PHE A 19 2.19 -3.23 1.41
CA PHE A 19 2.80 -4.18 0.50
C PHE A 19 3.86 -3.47 -0.32
N ILE A 20 4.98 -4.14 -0.53
CA ILE A 20 6.04 -3.69 -1.43
C ILE A 20 5.88 -4.43 -2.75
N VAL A 21 5.89 -3.71 -3.87
CA VAL A 21 5.80 -4.24 -5.23
C VAL A 21 7.10 -3.92 -5.96
N GLU A 22 7.64 -4.92 -6.66
CA GLU A 22 8.91 -4.86 -7.39
C GLU A 22 10.06 -4.36 -6.49
N GLU A 23 10.05 -4.62 -5.18
CA GLU A 23 11.06 -4.18 -4.20
C GLU A 23 11.26 -2.65 -4.05
N HIS A 24 10.48 -1.83 -4.77
CA HIS A 24 10.67 -0.39 -4.87
C HIS A 24 9.46 0.42 -4.41
N ASP A 25 8.23 -0.03 -4.72
CA ASP A 25 7.01 0.74 -4.48
C ASP A 25 6.17 0.18 -3.33
N TYR A 26 5.72 1.05 -2.44
CA TYR A 26 4.96 0.69 -1.24
C TYR A 26 3.51 1.16 -1.36
N TYR A 27 2.58 0.22 -1.18
CA TYR A 27 1.14 0.46 -1.30
C TYR A 27 0.43 0.10 0.00
N ALA A 28 -0.53 0.93 0.40
CA ALA A 28 -1.55 0.53 1.36
C ALA A 28 -2.60 -0.28 0.63
N ALA A 29 -2.81 -1.52 1.04
CA ALA A 29 -3.85 -2.39 0.48
C ALA A 29 -4.36 -3.38 1.52
N SER A 30 -5.46 -4.05 1.22
CA SER A 30 -6.03 -5.10 2.08
C SER A 30 -5.43 -6.47 1.78
N SER A 31 -4.86 -6.64 0.58
CA SER A 31 -4.33 -7.89 0.02
C SER A 31 -3.25 -7.61 -1.03
N VAL A 32 -2.41 -8.61 -1.30
CA VAL A 32 -1.39 -8.62 -2.38
C VAL A 32 -2.01 -8.28 -3.75
N GLU A 33 -3.14 -8.87 -4.10
CA GLU A 33 -3.84 -8.61 -5.38
C GLU A 33 -4.26 -7.15 -5.54
N GLU A 34 -4.71 -6.51 -4.44
CA GLU A 34 -5.13 -5.11 -4.44
C GLU A 34 -3.91 -4.17 -4.58
N ALA A 35 -2.77 -4.51 -3.96
CA ALA A 35 -1.51 -3.80 -4.15
C ALA A 35 -0.98 -3.89 -5.59
N ARG A 36 -1.00 -5.11 -6.19
CA ARG A 36 -0.58 -5.32 -7.58
C ARG A 36 -1.48 -4.57 -8.57
N ALA A 37 -2.79 -4.55 -8.33
CA ALA A 37 -3.73 -3.80 -9.17
C ALA A 37 -3.46 -2.29 -9.12
N LEU A 38 -3.19 -1.75 -7.92
CA LEU A 38 -2.81 -0.35 -7.75
C LEU A 38 -1.49 -0.02 -8.47
N HIS A 39 -0.50 -0.91 -8.38
CA HIS A 39 0.76 -0.73 -9.08
C HIS A 39 0.56 -0.76 -10.61
N ALA A 40 -0.10 -1.79 -11.13
CA ALA A 40 -0.39 -1.92 -12.55
C ALA A 40 -1.14 -0.69 -13.12
N GLU A 41 -2.12 -0.16 -12.38
CA GLU A 41 -2.81 1.08 -12.74
C GLU A 41 -1.87 2.30 -12.75
N MET A 42 -0.97 2.39 -11.76
CA MET A 42 -0.01 3.50 -11.63
C MET A 42 1.00 3.55 -12.79
N VAL A 43 1.49 2.38 -13.23
CA VAL A 43 2.49 2.26 -14.31
C VAL A 43 1.88 1.98 -15.69
N GLU A 44 0.55 2.06 -15.79
CA GLU A 44 -0.22 1.83 -17.03
C GLU A 44 0.07 0.45 -17.68
N ARG A 45 0.28 -0.59 -16.85
CA ARG A 45 0.49 -1.98 -17.27
C ARG A 45 -0.71 -2.87 -16.94
N GLU A 46 -0.75 -4.07 -17.51
CA GLU A 46 -1.76 -5.06 -17.13
C GLU A 46 -1.37 -5.71 -15.79
N LEU A 47 -2.36 -6.10 -14.98
CA LEU A 47 -2.11 -6.80 -13.71
C LEU A 47 -1.30 -8.10 -13.91
N GLU A 48 -1.46 -8.70 -15.08
CA GLU A 48 -0.78 -9.93 -15.51
C GLU A 48 0.73 -9.74 -15.69
N ASP A 49 1.18 -8.50 -15.96
CA ASP A 49 2.60 -8.16 -16.13
C ASP A 49 3.33 -7.97 -14.78
N VAL A 50 2.59 -7.82 -13.67
CA VAL A 50 3.16 -7.64 -12.34
C VAL A 50 3.08 -8.98 -11.63
N ASP A 51 4.20 -9.70 -11.46
CA ASP A 51 4.16 -11.02 -10.84
C ASP A 51 3.70 -10.95 -9.36
N GLU A 52 3.09 -12.02 -8.87
CA GLU A 52 2.77 -12.11 -7.44
C GLU A 52 4.03 -12.26 -6.59
N SER A 53 5.09 -12.88 -7.12
CA SER A 53 6.35 -13.05 -6.42
C SER A 53 7.07 -11.72 -6.16
N ASP A 54 6.79 -10.71 -6.98
CA ASP A 54 7.33 -9.36 -6.83
C ASP A 54 6.52 -8.53 -5.83
N CYS A 55 5.49 -9.09 -5.18
CA CYS A 55 4.68 -8.39 -4.18
C CYS A 55 4.73 -9.08 -2.81
N GLU A 56 5.26 -8.38 -1.81
CA GLU A 56 5.44 -8.89 -0.46
C GLU A 56 4.79 -7.99 0.60
N GLU A 57 4.31 -8.55 1.71
CA GLU A 57 3.79 -7.75 2.83
C GLU A 57 4.95 -7.13 3.63
N ALA A 58 5.00 -5.79 3.66
CA ALA A 58 5.98 -5.05 4.44
C ALA A 58 5.59 -5.04 5.93
N VAL A 59 6.39 -5.70 6.77
CA VAL A 59 6.12 -5.85 8.21
C VAL A 59 7.31 -5.53 9.09
N GLY A 60 7.03 -5.21 10.37
CA GLY A 60 8.07 -4.99 11.37
C GLY A 60 8.87 -3.71 11.14
N ALA A 61 10.19 -3.80 11.23
CA ALA A 61 11.08 -2.62 11.24
C ALA A 61 11.01 -1.78 9.97
N ILE A 62 10.61 -2.35 8.83
CA ILE A 62 10.46 -1.60 7.58
C ILE A 62 9.33 -0.56 7.69
N LEU A 63 8.28 -0.86 8.47
CA LEU A 63 7.16 0.06 8.67
C LEU A 63 7.57 1.29 9.48
N ASP A 64 8.51 1.09 10.40
CA ASP A 64 9.04 2.09 11.31
C ASP A 64 10.31 2.76 10.75
N LYS A 65 10.76 2.36 9.55
CA LYS A 65 11.92 2.95 8.87
C LYS A 65 11.60 4.40 8.53
N GLN A 66 12.50 5.30 8.93
CA GLN A 66 12.45 6.70 8.56
C GLN A 66 12.77 6.86 7.07
N TRP A 67 11.80 7.37 6.32
CA TRP A 67 11.97 7.81 4.94
C TRP A 67 12.55 9.21 4.92
N VAL A 68 13.44 9.45 3.97
CA VAL A 68 14.09 10.74 3.73
C VAL A 68 14.00 11.09 2.26
N ASP A 69 13.93 12.37 1.93
CA ASP A 69 14.06 12.83 0.54
C ASP A 69 15.53 12.97 0.10
N ASP A 70 15.74 13.48 -1.12
CA ASP A 70 17.06 13.67 -1.75
C ASP A 70 17.98 14.63 -0.98
N ASP A 71 17.44 15.60 -0.24
CA ASP A 71 18.18 16.51 0.64
C ASP A 71 18.48 15.88 2.01
N GLY A 72 17.91 14.70 2.29
CA GLY A 72 18.06 13.97 3.55
C GLY A 72 17.07 14.39 4.65
N GLU A 73 16.07 15.20 4.30
CA GLU A 73 15.03 15.63 5.23
C GLU A 73 14.02 14.49 5.50
N PRO A 74 13.56 14.31 6.75
CA PRO A 74 12.67 13.22 7.11
C PRO A 74 11.25 13.42 6.57
N LEU A 75 10.79 12.50 5.72
CA LEU A 75 9.43 12.48 5.15
C LEU A 75 8.39 11.83 6.05
N GLY A 76 8.80 10.82 6.84
CA GLY A 76 7.91 10.06 7.71
C GLY A 76 8.23 8.57 7.72
N THR A 77 7.26 7.76 8.15
CA THR A 77 7.36 6.30 8.19
C THR A 77 6.15 5.67 7.50
N LEU A 78 6.29 4.47 6.94
CA LEU A 78 5.16 3.75 6.33
C LEU A 78 4.05 3.51 7.35
N ARG A 79 4.37 3.30 8.63
CA ARG A 79 3.40 3.16 9.71
C ARG A 79 2.54 4.42 9.88
N GLN A 80 3.15 5.61 9.81
CA GLN A 80 2.41 6.86 9.89
C GLN A 80 1.47 7.00 8.70
N TRP A 81 1.98 6.85 7.47
CA TRP A 81 1.15 6.98 6.29
C TRP A 81 0.05 5.93 6.20
N LEU A 82 0.30 4.69 6.63
CA LEU A 82 -0.73 3.65 6.75
C LEU A 82 -1.82 4.03 7.75
N SER A 83 -1.47 4.67 8.87
CA SER A 83 -2.45 5.15 9.85
C SER A 83 -3.28 6.33 9.32
N GLU A 84 -2.76 7.09 8.37
CA GLU A 84 -3.46 8.20 7.71
C GLU A 84 -4.29 7.73 6.51
N ALA A 85 -3.89 6.62 5.89
CA ALA A 85 -4.58 6.02 4.76
C ALA A 85 -5.98 5.53 5.16
N LYS A 86 -7.00 6.07 4.48
CA LYS A 86 -8.41 5.69 4.66
C LYS A 86 -8.92 4.74 3.58
N SER A 87 -8.13 4.55 2.54
CA SER A 87 -8.42 3.72 1.37
C SER A 87 -7.12 3.15 0.82
N PRO A 88 -7.20 2.04 0.06
CA PRO A 88 -6.05 1.50 -0.65
C PRO A 88 -5.44 2.54 -1.60
N GLY A 89 -4.12 2.57 -1.73
CA GLY A 89 -3.41 3.52 -2.56
C GLY A 89 -1.89 3.44 -2.40
N TRP A 90 -1.17 4.11 -3.30
CA TRP A 90 0.28 4.27 -3.20
C TRP A 90 0.67 5.13 -2.00
N LEU A 91 1.71 4.73 -1.27
CA LEU A 91 2.24 5.46 -0.12
C LEU A 91 3.54 6.19 -0.46
N THR A 92 4.52 5.45 -1.00
CA THR A 92 5.85 5.96 -1.36
C THR A 92 6.57 4.95 -2.25
N GLY A 93 7.68 5.34 -2.86
CA GLY A 93 8.55 4.47 -3.61
C GLY A 93 9.99 4.97 -3.58
N THR A 94 10.94 4.08 -3.87
CA THR A 94 12.33 4.45 -4.13
C THR A 94 12.63 4.34 -5.61
N GLU A 95 12.89 5.47 -6.27
CA GLU A 95 13.41 5.55 -7.65
C GLU A 95 14.89 5.16 -7.75
#